data_AF-A0A357D716-F1
#
_entry.id   AF-A0A357D716-F1
#
_cell.length_a   1.000
_cell.length_b   1.000
_cell.length_c   1.000
_cell.angle_alpha   90.00
_cell.angle_beta   90.00
_cell.angle_gamma   90.00
#
_symmetry.space_group_name_H-M   'P 1'
#
loop_
_entity.id
_entity.type
_entity.pdbx_description
1 polymer ?
#
loop_
_entity_poly.entity_id
_entity_poly.type
_entity_poly.pdbx_seq_one_letter_code
_entity_poly.pdbx_strand_id
1 'polypeptide(L)'
;MLIQFLTLFPPMFDGPFAQSMIKRAQDKGLVKLEMINFRSFAEDRHLTVDDTPYGGGPGMILKPEPIFKAVDDLTAAAGAKPYIILTTPQGETFHQELAVELSKLPHLLFICGHYEG
;
A
#
# COMPACT_ATOMS: atom_id res chain seq x y z
N MET A 1 0.50 0.98 -16.47
CA MET A 1 0.20 0.24 -15.23
C MET A 1 0.16 1.20 -14.06
N LEU A 2 -0.80 1.08 -13.15
CA LEU A 2 -0.89 1.85 -11.91
C LEU A 2 -0.46 0.97 -10.73
N ILE A 3 0.46 1.46 -9.91
CA ILE A 3 0.89 0.77 -8.68
C ILE A 3 0.78 1.76 -7.53
N GLN A 4 -0.03 1.41 -6.55
CA GLN A 4 -0.31 2.24 -5.38
C GLN A 4 0.21 1.56 -4.11
N PHE A 5 0.66 2.36 -3.15
CA PHE A 5 1.15 1.90 -1.86
C PHE A 5 0.39 2.61 -0.73
N LEU A 6 -0.41 1.89 0.03
CA LEU A 6 -0.95 2.36 1.31
C LEU A 6 0.14 2.20 2.38
N THR A 7 0.68 3.31 2.87
CA THR A 7 1.81 3.31 3.81
C THR A 7 1.75 4.50 4.75
N LEU A 8 2.22 4.35 5.99
CA LEU A 8 2.39 5.49 6.90
C LEU A 8 3.54 6.42 6.52
N PHE A 9 4.45 5.97 5.65
CA PHE A 9 5.70 6.67 5.33
C PHE A 9 5.92 6.85 3.82
N PRO A 10 5.09 7.62 3.11
CA PRO A 10 5.31 7.91 1.69
C PRO A 10 6.74 8.38 1.33
N PRO A 11 7.41 9.26 2.12
CA PRO A 11 8.75 9.73 1.77
C PRO A 11 9.83 8.64 1.71
N MET A 12 9.62 7.46 2.29
CA MET A 12 10.57 6.35 2.18
C MET A 12 10.77 5.89 0.73
N PHE A 13 9.80 6.16 -0.14
CA PHE A 13 9.81 5.73 -1.54
C PHE A 13 10.44 6.75 -2.48
N ASP A 14 10.62 8.00 -2.06
CA ASP A 14 11.14 9.08 -2.91
C ASP A 14 12.52 8.73 -3.47
N GLY A 15 13.42 8.22 -2.63
CA GLY A 15 14.77 7.83 -3.04
C GLY A 15 14.75 6.70 -4.08
N PRO A 16 14.26 5.49 -3.73
CA PRO A 16 14.27 4.35 -4.63
C PRO A 16 13.50 4.58 -5.93
N PHE A 17 12.38 5.31 -5.91
CA PHE A 17 11.51 5.46 -7.08
C PHE A 17 11.83 6.67 -7.95
N ALA A 18 12.54 7.69 -7.43
CA ALA A 18 12.93 8.85 -8.23
C ALA A 18 14.24 8.65 -9.03
N GLN A 19 14.81 7.43 -9.05
CA GLN A 19 16.12 7.18 -9.68
C GLN A 19 16.08 6.11 -10.78
N SER A 20 17.09 6.16 -11.66
CA SER A 20 17.41 5.11 -12.64
C SER A 20 16.21 4.62 -13.49
N MET A 21 16.04 3.31 -13.63
CA MET A 21 15.03 2.67 -14.48
C MET A 21 13.60 3.00 -14.05
N ILE A 22 13.33 3.10 -12.75
CA ILE A 22 12.00 3.41 -12.23
C ILE A 22 11.60 4.83 -12.64
N LYS A 23 12.49 5.81 -12.45
CA LYS A 23 12.27 7.18 -12.92
C LYS A 23 12.01 7.23 -14.42
N ARG A 24 12.84 6.55 -15.22
CA ARG A 24 12.67 6.52 -16.69
C ARG A 24 11.34 5.91 -17.13
N ALA A 25 10.84 4.90 -16.41
CA ALA A 25 9.55 4.29 -16.70
C ALA A 25 8.38 5.25 -16.40
N GLN A 26 8.49 6.02 -15.30
CA GLN A 26 7.53 7.07 -14.95
C GLN A 26 7.56 8.24 -15.96
N ASP A 27 8.75 8.73 -16.32
CA ASP A 27 8.92 9.82 -17.30
C ASP A 27 8.32 9.45 -18.68
N LYS A 28 8.34 8.16 -19.02
CA LYS A 28 7.75 7.62 -20.26
C LYS A 28 6.26 7.24 -20.12
N GLY A 29 5.66 7.42 -18.95
CA GLY A 29 4.26 7.06 -18.68
C GLY A 29 3.96 5.56 -18.72
N LEU A 30 4.98 4.70 -18.63
CA LEU A 30 4.80 3.24 -18.66
C LEU A 30 4.21 2.72 -17.33
N VAL A 31 4.60 3.37 -16.23
CA VAL A 31 4.13 3.08 -14.88
C VAL A 31 3.79 4.38 -14.17
N LYS A 32 2.70 4.38 -13.40
CA LYS A 32 2.34 5.43 -12.46
C LYS A 32 2.44 4.87 -11.05
N LEU A 33 3.25 5.49 -10.21
CA LEU A 33 3.44 5.11 -8.81
C LEU A 33 2.78 6.15 -7.92
N GLU A 34 1.99 5.72 -6.93
CA GLU A 34 1.39 6.63 -5.94
C GLU A 34 1.57 6.07 -4.53
N MET A 35 2.04 6.92 -3.63
CA MET A 35 2.20 6.59 -2.22
C MET A 35 1.16 7.35 -1.43
N ILE A 36 0.32 6.62 -0.71
CA ILE A 36 -0.89 7.15 -0.08
C ILE A 36 -0.76 6.92 1.41
N ASN A 37 -0.77 8.03 2.16
CA ASN A 37 -0.78 7.96 3.61
C ASN A 37 -2.18 7.68 4.13
N PHE A 38 -2.44 6.43 4.53
CA PHE A 38 -3.75 6.04 5.02
C PHE A 38 -4.14 6.72 6.34
N ARG A 39 -3.21 7.42 7.01
CA ARG A 39 -3.52 8.33 8.12
C ARG A 39 -4.57 9.39 7.76
N SER A 40 -4.62 9.81 6.50
CA SER A 40 -5.62 10.77 6.01
C SER A 40 -7.06 10.24 6.03
N PHE A 41 -7.26 8.93 6.19
CA PHE A 41 -8.57 8.29 6.22
C PHE A 41 -9.10 8.04 7.64
N ALA A 42 -8.31 8.34 8.67
CA ALA A 42 -8.74 8.26 10.06
C ALA A 42 -9.75 9.37 10.42
N GLU A 43 -10.73 9.05 11.28
CA GLU A 43 -11.81 9.98 11.66
C GLU A 43 -11.48 10.93 12.80
N ASP A 44 -10.55 10.55 13.67
CA ASP A 44 -10.27 11.31 14.87
C ASP A 44 -9.27 12.44 14.62
N ARG A 45 -9.29 13.45 15.50
CA ARG A 45 -8.42 14.62 15.40
C ARG A 45 -6.93 14.29 15.42
N HIS A 46 -6.53 13.17 16.03
CA HIS A 46 -5.14 12.74 16.13
C HIS A 46 -4.71 11.84 14.96
N LEU A 47 -5.64 11.53 14.06
CA LEU A 47 -5.45 10.65 12.91
C LEU A 47 -4.86 9.30 13.34
N THR A 48 -5.54 8.65 14.26
CA THR A 48 -5.15 7.38 14.87
C THR A 48 -5.31 6.24 13.85
N VAL A 49 -4.26 5.43 13.70
CA VAL A 49 -4.15 4.39 12.67
C VAL A 49 -3.83 3.01 13.26
N ASP A 50 -3.67 2.94 14.57
CA ASP A 50 -3.41 1.74 15.33
C ASP A 50 -4.47 1.53 16.40
N ASP A 51 -4.59 0.29 16.87
CA ASP A 51 -5.47 -0.09 17.96
C ASP A 51 -4.87 -1.25 18.76
N THR A 52 -5.36 -1.45 19.98
CA THR A 52 -4.96 -2.54 20.85
C THR A 52 -5.50 -3.88 20.34
N PRO A 53 -4.69 -4.95 20.34
CA PRO A 53 -5.19 -6.27 19.96
C PRO A 53 -6.15 -6.82 21.02
N TYR A 54 -7.27 -7.39 20.56
CA TYR A 54 -8.16 -8.15 21.45
C TYR A 54 -7.42 -9.36 22.04
N GLY A 55 -7.65 -9.63 23.33
CA GLY A 55 -6.90 -10.64 24.09
C GLY A 55 -5.65 -10.10 24.79
N GLY A 56 -5.29 -8.83 24.54
CA GLY A 56 -4.11 -8.20 25.12
C GLY A 56 -2.80 -8.68 24.50
N GLY A 57 -1.68 -8.39 25.17
CA GLY A 57 -0.34 -8.63 24.65
C GLY A 57 0.43 -7.33 24.41
N PRO A 58 1.74 -7.40 24.14
CA PRO A 58 2.52 -6.23 23.76
C PRO A 58 2.17 -5.78 22.34
N GLY A 59 2.47 -4.52 22.04
CA GLY A 59 2.34 -3.96 20.69
C GLY A 59 0.94 -3.46 20.35
N MET A 60 0.82 -2.98 19.11
CA MET A 60 -0.40 -2.45 18.52
C MET A 60 -0.63 -3.13 17.16
N ILE A 61 -1.84 -3.08 16.65
CA ILE A 61 -2.18 -3.53 15.29
C ILE A 61 -2.75 -2.36 14.50
N LEU A 62 -2.70 -2.44 13.18
CA LEU A 62 -3.34 -1.46 12.32
C LEU A 62 -4.85 -1.46 12.56
N LYS A 63 -5.38 -0.25 12.75
CA LYS A 63 -6.82 -0.04 12.83
C LYS A 63 -7.45 -0.37 11.47
N PRO A 64 -8.50 -1.19 11.40
CA PRO A 64 -9.10 -1.55 10.11
C PRO A 64 -9.69 -0.35 9.37
N GLU A 65 -10.35 0.55 10.09
CA GLU A 65 -11.16 1.63 9.51
C GLU A 65 -10.41 2.51 8.48
N PRO A 66 -9.23 3.07 8.77
CA PRO A 66 -8.48 3.85 7.78
C PRO A 66 -8.05 3.04 6.55
N ILE A 67 -7.73 1.75 6.71
CA ILE A 67 -7.33 0.87 5.61
C ILE A 67 -8.50 0.59 4.68
N PHE A 68 -9.64 0.17 5.23
CA PHE A 68 -10.82 -0.16 4.43
C PHE A 68 -11.34 1.07 3.68
N LYS A 69 -11.40 2.23 4.33
CA LYS A 69 -11.79 3.49 3.68
C LYS A 69 -10.86 3.87 2.53
N ALA A 70 -9.55 3.72 2.73
CA ALA A 70 -8.59 3.98 1.67
C ALA A 70 -8.81 3.04 0.48
N VAL A 71 -9.03 1.75 0.73
CA VAL A 71 -9.31 0.77 -0.33
C VAL A 71 -10.60 1.09 -1.08
N ASP A 72 -11.66 1.49 -0.36
CA ASP A 72 -12.96 1.84 -0.96
C ASP A 72 -12.86 3.09 -1.82
N ASP A 73 -12.21 4.15 -1.33
CA ASP A 73 -11.99 5.40 -2.07
C ASP A 73 -11.19 5.16 -3.36
N LEU A 74 -10.09 4.39 -3.28
CA LEU A 74 -9.25 4.08 -4.44
C LEU A 74 -9.96 3.19 -5.45
N THR A 75 -10.78 2.25 -4.99
CA THR A 75 -11.59 1.40 -5.86
C THR A 75 -12.64 2.22 -6.61
N ALA A 76 -13.30 3.15 -5.91
CA ALA A 76 -14.27 4.05 -6.53
C ALA A 76 -13.62 4.98 -7.56
N ALA A 77 -12.46 5.56 -7.25
CA ALA A 77 -11.72 6.44 -8.14
C ALA A 77 -11.20 5.73 -9.41
N ALA A 78 -10.79 4.46 -9.29
CA ALA A 78 -10.30 3.67 -10.42
C ALA A 78 -11.40 3.06 -11.29
N GLY A 79 -12.65 2.98 -10.79
CA GLY A 79 -13.78 2.36 -11.48
C GLY A 79 -13.72 0.82 -11.54
N ALA A 80 -12.68 0.21 -10.97
CA ALA A 80 -12.51 -1.23 -10.83
C ALA A 80 -11.66 -1.53 -9.59
N LYS A 81 -11.86 -2.71 -8.99
CA LYS A 81 -11.09 -3.14 -7.82
C LYS A 81 -9.64 -3.48 -8.23
N PRO A 82 -8.62 -2.88 -7.59
CA PRO A 82 -7.23 -3.27 -7.84
C PRO A 82 -6.95 -4.70 -7.39
N TYR A 83 -5.85 -5.26 -7.87
CA TYR A 83 -5.27 -6.44 -7.23
C TYR A 83 -4.56 -6.01 -5.95
N ILE A 84 -5.11 -6.41 -4.79
CA ILE A 84 -4.66 -5.98 -3.46
C ILE A 84 -3.65 -6.97 -2.91
N ILE A 85 -2.49 -6.47 -2.49
CA ILE A 85 -1.38 -7.23 -1.92
C ILE A 85 -1.13 -6.71 -0.51
N LEU A 86 -1.36 -7.55 0.51
CA LEU A 86 -0.92 -7.27 1.87
C LEU A 86 0.52 -7.77 2.03
N THR A 87 1.45 -6.88 2.34
CA THR A 87 2.84 -7.28 2.59
C THR A 87 2.98 -7.80 4.02
N THR A 88 3.33 -9.06 4.17
CA THR A 88 3.40 -9.73 5.48
C THR A 88 4.47 -10.84 5.45
N PRO A 89 5.23 -11.06 6.55
CA PRO A 89 6.14 -12.20 6.68
C PRO A 89 5.45 -13.57 6.53
N GLN A 90 4.14 -13.64 6.76
CA GLN A 90 3.33 -14.85 6.61
C GLN A 90 2.86 -15.08 5.16
N GLY A 91 3.16 -14.15 4.24
CA GLY A 91 2.75 -14.21 2.84
C GLY A 91 3.60 -15.16 2.00
N GLU A 92 3.22 -15.31 0.73
CA GLU A 92 4.03 -16.01 -0.27
C GLU A 92 5.36 -15.28 -0.49
N THR A 93 6.46 -16.03 -0.55
CA THR A 93 7.78 -15.47 -0.84
C THR A 93 7.81 -14.86 -2.25
N PHE A 94 8.28 -13.62 -2.37
CA PHE A 94 8.36 -12.94 -3.64
C PHE A 94 9.48 -13.52 -4.53
N HIS A 95 9.09 -14.15 -5.63
CA HIS A 95 9.99 -14.70 -6.64
C HIS A 95 9.80 -14.03 -8.01
N GLN A 96 10.71 -14.30 -8.94
CA GLN A 96 10.71 -13.66 -10.26
C GLN A 96 9.47 -14.02 -11.08
N GLU A 97 8.95 -15.24 -10.92
CA GLU A 97 7.73 -15.71 -11.55
C GLU A 97 6.52 -14.87 -11.13
N LEU A 98 6.38 -14.63 -9.82
CA LEU A 98 5.33 -13.76 -9.27
C LEU A 98 5.46 -12.33 -9.80
N ALA A 99 6.69 -11.80 -9.92
CA ALA A 99 6.90 -10.47 -10.52
C ALA A 99 6.38 -10.40 -11.96
N VAL A 100 6.61 -11.44 -12.77
CA VAL A 100 6.10 -11.53 -14.14
C VAL A 100 4.57 -11.61 -14.17
N GLU A 101 3.97 -12.37 -13.27
CA GLU A 101 2.50 -12.44 -13.15
C GLU A 101 1.89 -11.09 -12.77
N LEU A 102 2.40 -10.45 -11.73
CA LEU A 102 1.94 -9.15 -11.27
C LEU A 102 2.13 -8.04 -12.33
N SER A 103 3.19 -8.13 -13.16
CA SER A 103 3.44 -7.16 -14.23
C SER A 103 2.38 -7.12 -15.33
N LYS A 104 1.56 -8.17 -15.46
CA LYS A 104 0.46 -8.25 -16.43
C LYS A 104 -0.80 -7.54 -15.95
N LEU A 105 -0.88 -7.22 -14.66
CA LEU A 105 -2.06 -6.60 -14.07
C LEU A 105 -2.04 -5.09 -14.30
N PRO A 106 -3.18 -4.46 -14.65
CA PRO A 106 -3.22 -3.04 -14.97
C PRO A 106 -3.09 -2.16 -13.72
N HIS A 107 -3.52 -2.66 -12.55
CA HIS A 107 -3.62 -1.91 -11.29
C HIS A 107 -3.29 -2.80 -10.09
N LEU A 108 -2.24 -2.44 -9.35
CA LEU A 108 -1.83 -3.06 -8.09
C LEU A 108 -1.99 -2.09 -6.92
N LEU A 109 -2.43 -2.60 -5.77
CA LEU A 109 -2.46 -1.87 -4.50
C LEU A 109 -1.72 -2.67 -3.42
N PHE A 110 -0.58 -2.16 -2.97
CA PHE A 110 0.18 -2.73 -1.86
C PHE A 110 -0.27 -2.08 -0.54
N ILE A 111 -0.65 -2.91 0.43
CA ILE A 111 -0.87 -2.49 1.82
C ILE A 111 0.39 -2.78 2.61
N CYS A 112 1.10 -1.72 3.00
CA CYS A 112 2.31 -1.81 3.80
C CYS A 112 1.93 -1.92 5.28
N GLY A 113 2.13 -3.11 5.86
CA GLY A 113 1.92 -3.38 7.27
C GLY A 113 2.83 -2.52 8.17
N HIS A 114 2.42 -2.36 9.43
CA HIS A 114 3.20 -1.71 10.48
C HIS A 114 2.82 -2.31 11.84
N TYR A 115 3.56 -1.97 12.89
CA TYR A 115 3.35 -2.49 14.24
C TYR A 115 3.42 -4.03 14.24
N GLU A 116 2.50 -4.73 14.90
CA GLU A 116 2.43 -6.21 14.88
C GLU A 116 1.65 -6.77 13.68
N GLY A 117 1.10 -5.91 12.82
CA GLY A 117 0.26 -6.30 11.68
C GLY A 117 -0.76 -5.25 11.31
#